data_AF-N6U5E4-F1
#
_entry.id   AF-N6U5E4-F1
#
_cell.length_a   1.000
_cell.length_b   1.000
_cell.length_c   1.000
_cell.angle_alpha   90.00
_cell.angle_beta   90.00
_cell.angle_gamma   90.00
#
_symmetry.space_group_name_H-M   'P 1'
#
loop_
_entity.id
_entity.type
_entity.pdbx_description
1 polymer ?
#
loop_
_entity_poly.entity_id
_entity_poly.type
_entity_poly.pdbx_seq_one_letter_code
_entity_poly.pdbx_strand_id
1 'polypeptide(L)'
;MNEFQIGTEAVAGGHLGWIRKVHRATNEILKDGRGEPIVFATPDAAKAAAGEAMVAYLNTPMLRDGAKVEAISKAEAFFKPRSPDPAVSASGNMA
;
A
#
# COMPACT_ATOMS: atom_id res chain seq x y z
N MET A 1 9.81 -2.22 -17.81
CA MET A 1 9.89 -3.09 -16.62
C MET A 1 9.60 -2.24 -15.40
N ASN A 2 8.90 -2.77 -14.39
CA ASN A 2 8.61 -2.06 -13.15
C ASN A 2 9.75 -2.31 -12.16
N GLU A 3 10.50 -1.27 -11.81
CA GLU A 3 11.67 -1.37 -10.94
C GLU A 3 11.65 -0.30 -9.84
N PHE A 4 12.28 -0.60 -8.71
CA PHE A 4 12.57 0.40 -7.70
C PHE A 4 13.72 1.27 -8.17
N GLN A 5 13.56 2.58 -8.06
CA GLN A 5 14.61 3.53 -8.39
C GLN A 5 14.71 4.59 -7.30
N ILE A 6 15.91 5.11 -7.12
CA ILE A 6 16.18 6.30 -6.32
C ILE A 6 16.92 7.30 -7.21
N GLY A 7 16.68 8.58 -6.98
CA GLY A 7 17.40 9.61 -7.71
C GLY A 7 17.28 10.96 -7.07
N THR A 8 17.86 11.92 -7.77
CA THR A 8 17.88 13.32 -7.37
C THR A 8 17.47 14.20 -8.52
N GLU A 9 16.98 15.39 -8.19
CA GLU A 9 16.59 16.41 -9.16
C GLU A 9 17.13 17.76 -8.68
N ALA A 10 17.82 18.50 -9.55
CA ALA A 10 18.35 19.81 -9.21
C ALA A 10 17.22 20.86 -9.25
N VAL A 11 17.15 21.71 -8.22
CA VAL A 11 16.15 22.77 -8.08
C VAL A 11 16.79 24.07 -7.61
N ALA A 12 16.03 25.16 -7.65
CA ALA A 12 16.47 26.42 -7.06
C ALA A 12 16.83 26.22 -5.58
N GLY A 13 18.10 26.47 -5.24
CA GLY A 13 18.61 26.37 -3.87
C GLY A 13 19.08 24.98 -3.42
N GLY A 14 19.10 23.97 -4.29
CA GLY A 14 19.67 22.67 -3.94
C GLY A 14 19.15 21.50 -4.78
N HIS A 15 18.89 20.38 -4.11
CA HIS A 15 18.52 19.11 -4.73
C HIS A 15 17.34 18.48 -4.01
N LEU A 16 16.36 17.98 -4.76
CA LEU A 16 15.31 17.11 -4.25
C LEU A 16 15.78 15.66 -4.32
N GLY A 17 15.43 14.87 -3.30
CA GLY A 17 15.50 13.40 -3.35
C GLY A 17 14.16 12.82 -3.77
N TRP A 18 14.17 11.74 -4.55
CA TRP A 18 12.95 11.04 -4.95
C TRP A 18 13.12 9.53 -4.98
N ILE A 19 12.01 8.82 -4.74
CA ILE A 19 11.90 7.37 -4.85
C ILE A 19 10.85 6.99 -5.90
N ARG A 20 11.08 5.91 -6.64
CA ARG A 20 10.09 5.30 -7.52
C ARG A 20 9.76 3.90 -7.03
N LYS A 21 8.46 3.66 -6.83
CA LYS A 21 7.93 2.36 -6.41
C LYS A 21 7.53 1.56 -7.64
N VAL A 22 7.71 0.23 -7.59
CA VAL A 22 7.37 -0.68 -8.72
C VAL A 22 5.94 -0.55 -9.24
N HIS A 23 4.98 -0.21 -8.38
CA HIS A 23 3.57 -0.10 -8.74
C HIS A 23 3.13 1.33 -9.07
N ARG A 24 4.05 2.30 -9.07
CA ARG A 24 3.77 3.71 -9.37
C ARG A 24 4.52 4.12 -10.63
N ALA A 25 3.82 4.82 -11.52
CA ALA A 25 4.42 5.39 -12.72
C ALA A 25 5.23 6.66 -12.44
N THR A 26 4.98 7.32 -11.30
CA THR A 26 5.53 8.63 -10.95
C THR A 26 6.58 8.55 -9.85
N ASN A 27 7.55 9.45 -9.91
CA ASN A 27 8.53 9.64 -8.84
C ASN A 27 7.86 10.34 -7.64
N GLU A 28 8.15 9.85 -6.45
CA GLU A 28 7.67 10.39 -5.19
C GLU A 28 8.79 11.21 -4.55
N ILE A 29 8.59 12.53 -4.48
CA ILE A 29 9.53 13.47 -3.86
C ILE A 29 9.49 13.30 -2.34
N LEU A 30 10.67 13.33 -1.70
CA LEU A 30 10.75 13.33 -0.24
C LEU A 30 10.16 14.59 0.36
N LYS A 31 9.36 14.41 1.41
CA LYS A 31 8.63 15.47 2.08
C LYS A 31 8.94 15.48 3.57
N ASP A 32 8.88 16.66 4.17
CA ASP A 32 9.00 16.84 5.61
C ASP A 32 7.71 16.39 6.33
N GLY A 33 7.69 16.51 7.66
CA GLY A 33 6.52 16.18 8.48
C GLY A 33 5.29 17.07 8.22
N ARG A 34 5.42 18.13 7.43
CA ARG A 34 4.34 19.03 7.02
C ARG A 34 3.83 18.70 5.62
N GLY A 35 4.50 17.80 4.90
CA GLY A 35 4.17 17.43 3.53
C GLY A 35 4.85 18.29 2.46
N GLU A 36 5.78 19.17 2.86
CA GLU A 36 6.52 20.05 1.95
C GLU A 36 7.78 19.38 1.42
N PRO A 37 8.17 19.59 0.14
CA PRO A 37 9.39 19.01 -0.41
C PRO A 37 10.66 19.41 0.35
N ILE A 38 11.52 18.43 0.66
CA ILE A 38 12.82 18.70 1.31
C ILE A 38 13.86 19.04 0.26
N VAL A 39 14.44 20.24 0.34
CA VAL A 39 15.57 20.67 -0.49
C VAL A 39 16.87 20.44 0.26
N PHE A 40 17.71 19.55 -0.25
CA PHE A 40 19.03 19.24 0.30
C PHE A 40 20.10 20.11 -0.36
N ALA A 41 21.13 20.48 0.40
CA ALA A 41 22.22 21.31 -0.10
C ALA A 41 23.06 20.61 -1.18
N THR A 42 23.17 19.28 -1.15
CA THR A 42 24.01 18.50 -2.07
C THR A 42 23.24 17.32 -2.68
N PRO A 43 23.64 16.86 -3.87
CA PRO A 43 22.99 15.72 -4.50
C PRO A 43 23.23 14.43 -3.70
N ASP A 44 24.39 14.28 -3.09
CA ASP A 44 24.70 13.09 -2.28
C ASP A 44 23.81 13.01 -1.04
N ALA A 45 23.53 14.14 -0.37
CA ALA A 45 22.61 14.19 0.75
C ALA A 45 21.18 13.84 0.33
N ALA A 46 20.71 14.37 -0.80
CA ALA A 46 19.41 14.04 -1.37
C ALA A 46 19.29 12.54 -1.70
N LYS A 47 20.34 11.96 -2.28
CA LYS A 47 20.37 10.53 -2.65
C LYS A 47 20.42 9.63 -1.42
N ALA A 48 21.21 9.98 -0.41
CA ALA A 48 21.27 9.26 0.85
C ALA A 48 19.89 9.22 1.53
N ALA A 49 19.22 10.38 1.64
CA ALA A 49 17.87 10.47 2.19
C ALA A 49 16.85 9.67 1.36
N ALA A 50 16.96 9.65 0.03
CA ALA A 50 16.09 8.85 -0.82
C ALA A 50 16.30 7.34 -0.60
N GLY A 51 17.54 6.92 -0.38
CA GLY A 51 17.88 5.56 0.02
C GLY A 51 17.27 5.18 1.36
N GLU A 52 17.41 6.02 2.39
CA GLU A 52 16.81 5.79 3.71
C GLU A 52 15.29 5.70 3.63
N ALA A 53 14.63 6.58 2.87
CA ALA A 53 13.20 6.55 2.65
C ALA A 53 12.75 5.25 1.94
N MET A 54 13.54 4.76 0.98
CA MET A 54 13.28 3.47 0.33
C MET A 54 13.40 2.31 1.33
N VAL A 55 14.43 2.30 2.17
CA VAL A 55 14.62 1.29 3.21
C VAL A 55 13.46 1.33 4.21
N ALA A 56 13.02 2.51 4.64
CA ALA A 56 11.86 2.67 5.50
C ALA A 56 10.57 2.14 4.85
N TYR A 57 10.36 2.44 3.56
CA TYR A 57 9.23 1.92 2.80
C TYR A 57 9.24 0.38 2.72
N LEU A 58 10.38 -0.24 2.42
CA LEU A 58 10.51 -1.69 2.31
C LEU A 58 10.34 -2.40 3.66
N ASN A 59 10.75 -1.76 4.75
CA ASN A 59 10.63 -2.29 6.11
C ASN A 59 9.35 -1.85 6.83
N THR A 60 8.47 -1.09 6.17
CA THR A 60 7.17 -0.73 6.75
C THR A 60 6.43 -2.05 7.03
N PRO A 61 6.11 -2.36 8.30
CA PRO A 61 5.39 -3.59 8.61
C PRO A 61 4.17 -3.66 7.70
N MET A 62 4.00 -4.79 7.01
CA MET A 62 2.78 -5.01 6.25
C MET A 62 1.64 -4.98 7.27
N LEU A 63 0.98 -3.83 7.39
CA LEU A 63 -0.25 -3.71 8.15
C LEU A 63 -1.19 -4.69 7.48
N ARG A 64 -1.42 -5.82 8.14
CA ARG A 64 -2.58 -6.66 7.87
C ARG A 64 -3.76 -5.79 8.26
N ASP A 65 -4.19 -4.99 7.30
CA ASP A 65 -5.10 -3.88 7.48
C ASP A 65 -6.38 -4.41 8.15
N GLY A 66 -6.53 -4.15 9.45
CA GLY A 66 -7.69 -4.60 10.22
C GLY A 66 -9.02 -4.10 9.62
N ALA A 67 -8.95 -3.04 8.82
CA ALA A 67 -10.06 -2.50 8.04
C ALA A 67 -10.61 -3.50 6.99
N LYS A 68 -9.80 -4.41 6.44
CA LYS A 68 -10.30 -5.47 5.54
C LYS A 68 -11.09 -6.54 6.28
N VAL A 69 -10.77 -6.82 7.55
CA VAL A 69 -11.51 -7.79 8.35
C VAL A 69 -12.91 -7.26 8.67
N GLU A 70 -13.05 -5.96 9.00
CA GLU A 70 -14.36 -5.35 9.21
C GLU A 70 -15.21 -5.31 7.93
N ALA A 71 -14.60 -5.06 6.78
CA ALA A 71 -15.30 -5.08 5.50
C ALA A 71 -15.81 -6.49 5.13
N ILE A 72 -15.03 -7.54 5.40
CA ILE A 72 -15.47 -8.94 5.22
C ILE A 72 -16.60 -9.27 6.22
N SER A 73 -16.48 -8.85 7.48
CA SER A 73 -17.51 -9.08 8.51
C SER A 73 -18.86 -8.42 8.17
N LYS A 74 -18.86 -7.20 7.61
CA LYS A 74 -20.09 -6.56 7.12
C LYS A 74 -20.63 -7.22 5.86
N ALA A 75 -19.77 -7.70 4.96
CA ALA A 75 -20.18 -8.41 3.75
C ALA A 75 -20.84 -9.77 4.07
N GLU A 76 -20.30 -10.51 5.04
CA GLU A 76 -20.87 -11.78 5.51
C GLU A 76 -22.27 -11.62 6.11
N ALA A 77 -22.57 -10.47 6.73
CA ALA A 77 -23.93 -10.17 7.22
C ALA A 77 -24.98 -10.04 6.09
N PHE A 78 -24.57 -9.80 4.84
CA PHE A 78 -25.47 -9.79 3.69
C PHE A 78 -25.71 -11.19 3.10
N PHE A 79 -24.87 -12.17 3.42
CA PHE A 79 -25.08 -13.56 3.04
C PHE A 79 -25.92 -14.26 4.11
N LYS A 80 -27.24 -14.15 3.99
CA LYS A 80 -28.15 -14.98 4.81
C LYS A 80 -27.83 -16.45 4.53
N PRO A 81 -27.60 -17.30 5.56
CA PRO A 81 -27.60 -18.74 5.33
C PRO A 81 -28.97 -19.10 4.77
N ARG A 82 -28.99 -19.70 3.59
CA ARG A 82 -30.21 -20.23 2.98
C ARG A 82 -30.78 -21.22 3.99
N SER A 83 -31.91 -20.88 4.59
CA SER A 83 -32.66 -21.82 5.41
C SER A 83 -32.93 -23.04 4.53
N PRO A 84 -32.64 -24.27 4.98
CA PRO A 84 -33.02 -25.44 4.22
C PRO A 84 -34.53 -25.38 4.03
N ASP A 85 -34.98 -25.31 2.79
CA ASP A 85 -36.40 -25.37 2.47
C ASP A 85 -36.97 -26.63 3.14
N PRO A 86 -38.06 -26.54 3.91
CA PRO A 86 -38.69 -27.71 4.53
C PRO A 86 -39.31 -28.68 3.50
N ALA A 87 -39.12 -28.45 2.20
CA ALA A 87 -39.67 -29.25 1.12
C ALA A 87 -38.73 -30.36 0.58
N VAL A 88 -37.52 -30.54 1.14
CA VAL A 88 -36.57 -31.58 0.67
C VAL A 88 -36.25 -32.64 1.73
N SER A 89 -37.18 -32.90 2.65
CA SER A 89 -37.05 -34.00 3.63
C SER A 89 -38.19 -35.03 3.49
N ALA A 90 -38.48 -35.47 2.26
CA ALA A 90 -39.38 -36.61 2.04
C ALA A 90 -39.17 -37.30 0.68
N SER A 91 -37.97 -37.81 0.40
CA SER A 91 -37.82 -38.91 -0.57
C SER A 91 -36.48 -39.63 -0.36
N GLY A 92 -36.49 -40.69 0.45
CA GLY A 92 -35.32 -41.56 0.56
C GLY A 92 -35.29 -42.48 1.78
N ASN A 93 -36.25 -43.41 1.90
CA ASN A 93 -35.98 -44.83 2.23
C ASN A 93 -37.29 -45.62 2.39
N MET A 94 -37.59 -46.47 1.41
CA MET A 94 -38.23 -47.77 1.66
C MET A 94 -37.53 -48.79 0.76
N ALA A 95 -36.64 -49.56 1.38
CA ALA A 95 -36.37 -50.95 1.08
C ALA A 95 -36.38 -51.67 2.43
#